data_AF-A0A2S9G9N9-F1
#
_entry.id   AF-A0A2S9G9N9-F1
#
_cell.length_a   1.000
_cell.length_b   1.000
_cell.length_c   1.000
_cell.angle_alpha   90.00
_cell.angle_beta   90.00
_cell.angle_gamma   90.00
#
_symmetry.space_group_name_H-M   'P 1'
#
loop_
_entity.id
_entity.type
_entity.pdbx_description
1 polymer ?
#
loop_
_entity_poly.entity_id
_entity_poly.type
_entity_poly.pdbx_seq_one_letter_code
_entity_poly.pdbx_strand_id
1 'polypeptide(L)'
;DMFETLSRRNRSLVDQQLSLIDRLERDEDDPERLESLFRLDHLAARMRRNGANLMVLAGAQISREQAESVPVTALVNAAASEVED
;
A
#
# COMPACT_ATOMS: atom_id res chain seq x y z
N ASP A 1 14.70 15.95 -1.32
CA ASP A 1 15.77 15.04 -1.80
C ASP A 1 15.89 13.71 -1.05
N MET A 2 16.27 13.69 0.24
CA MET A 2 16.48 12.42 0.97
C MET A 2 15.19 11.60 1.14
N PHE A 3 14.12 12.20 1.67
CA PHE A 3 12.82 11.52 1.87
C PHE A 3 12.20 11.06 0.54
N GLU A 4 12.37 11.84 -0.51
CA GLU A 4 11.86 11.54 -1.85
C GLU A 4 12.58 10.32 -2.45
N THR A 5 13.91 10.24 -2.28
CA THR A 5 14.72 9.10 -2.71
C THR A 5 14.38 7.83 -1.93
N LEU A 6 14.26 7.94 -0.60
CA LEU A 6 13.86 6.84 0.26
C LEU A 6 12.46 6.33 -0.09
N SER A 7 11.51 7.24 -0.30
CA SER A 7 10.15 6.92 -0.70
C SER A 7 10.10 6.17 -2.03
N ARG A 8 10.82 6.64 -3.07
CA ARG A 8 10.88 5.95 -4.37
C ARG A 8 11.48 4.54 -4.27
N ARG A 9 12.58 4.38 -3.53
CA ARG A 9 13.22 3.07 -3.32
C ARG A 9 12.32 2.12 -2.54
N ASN A 10 11.71 2.61 -1.46
CA ASN A 10 10.76 1.85 -0.66
C ASN A 10 9.59 1.37 -1.55
N ARG A 11 8.99 2.26 -2.35
CA ARG A 11 7.94 1.91 -3.29
C ARG A 11 8.33 0.78 -4.24
N SER A 12 9.50 0.88 -4.88
CA SER A 12 9.97 -0.17 -5.80
C SER A 12 10.19 -1.52 -5.12
N LEU A 13 10.66 -1.53 -3.87
CA LEU A 13 10.84 -2.78 -3.11
C LEU A 13 9.51 -3.39 -2.66
N VAL A 14 8.57 -2.55 -2.24
CA VAL A 14 7.23 -2.99 -1.83
C VAL A 14 6.44 -3.53 -3.02
N ASP A 15 6.49 -2.87 -4.17
CA ASP A 15 5.81 -3.35 -5.39
C ASP A 15 6.34 -4.73 -5.83
N GLN A 16 7.64 -4.98 -5.66
CA GLN A 16 8.24 -6.31 -5.90
C GLN A 16 7.81 -7.35 -4.86
N GLN A 17 7.68 -6.97 -3.59
CA GLN A 17 7.19 -7.85 -2.53
C GLN A 17 5.74 -8.24 -2.76
N LEU A 18 4.86 -7.28 -3.05
CA LEU A 18 3.46 -7.53 -3.39
C LEU A 18 3.33 -8.51 -4.56
N SER A 19 4.11 -8.30 -5.64
CA SER A 19 4.14 -9.22 -6.78
C SER A 19 4.65 -10.63 -6.43
N LEU A 20 5.49 -10.78 -5.41
CA LEU A 20 5.91 -12.09 -4.91
C LEU A 20 4.82 -12.74 -4.05
N ILE A 21 4.21 -11.99 -3.14
CA ILE A 21 3.11 -12.44 -2.29
C ILE A 21 1.92 -12.89 -3.15
N ASP A 22 1.51 -12.08 -4.13
CA ASP A 22 0.50 -12.42 -5.14
C ASP A 22 0.75 -13.75 -5.87
N ARG A 23 2.03 -14.10 -6.08
CA ARG A 23 2.38 -15.38 -6.73
C ARG A 23 2.28 -16.52 -5.74
N LEU A 24 2.75 -16.33 -4.51
CA LEU A 24 2.65 -17.32 -3.44
C LEU A 24 1.18 -17.62 -3.10
N GLU A 25 0.32 -16.60 -3.04
CA GLU A 25 -1.11 -16.77 -2.74
C GLU A 25 -1.84 -17.60 -3.80
N ARG A 26 -1.50 -17.44 -5.08
CA ARG A 26 -2.14 -18.18 -6.18
C ARG A 26 -1.88 -19.68 -6.13
N ASP A 27 -0.75 -20.09 -5.56
CA ASP A 27 -0.28 -21.46 -5.53
C ASP A 27 -0.43 -22.10 -4.13
N GLU A 28 -1.05 -21.41 -3.17
CA GLU A 28 -1.21 -21.87 -1.79
C GLU A 28 -2.60 -22.46 -1.52
N ASP A 29 -2.63 -23.74 -1.15
CA ASP A 29 -3.86 -24.50 -0.83
C ASP A 29 -4.10 -24.61 0.69
N ASP A 30 -3.07 -24.36 1.52
CA ASP A 30 -3.17 -24.42 2.98
C ASP A 30 -3.79 -23.11 3.51
N PRO A 31 -5.00 -23.16 4.12
CA PRO A 31 -5.68 -21.96 4.59
C PRO A 31 -4.92 -21.20 5.68
N GLU A 32 -4.14 -21.87 6.53
CA GLU A 32 -3.36 -21.20 7.57
C GLU A 32 -2.18 -20.41 6.98
N ARG A 33 -1.58 -20.95 5.91
CA ARG A 33 -0.52 -20.26 5.17
C ARG A 33 -1.07 -19.12 4.33
N LEU A 34 -2.22 -19.32 3.69
CA LEU A 34 -2.90 -18.27 2.94
C LEU A 34 -3.27 -17.08 3.85
N GLU A 35 -3.76 -17.34 5.07
CA GLU A 35 -3.98 -16.28 6.06
C GLU A 35 -2.70 -15.53 6.41
N SER A 36 -1.58 -16.25 6.54
CA SER A 36 -0.27 -15.64 6.80
C SER A 36 0.20 -14.78 5.62
N LEU A 37 -0.08 -15.18 4.38
CA LEU A 37 0.22 -14.41 3.17
C LEU A 37 -0.62 -13.12 3.12
N PHE A 38 -1.92 -13.19 3.42
CA PHE A 38 -2.76 -11.99 3.50
C PHE A 38 -2.28 -10.99 4.55
N ARG A 39 -1.80 -11.47 5.71
CA ARG A 39 -1.17 -10.60 6.72
C ARG A 39 0.09 -9.93 6.17
N LEU A 40 0.90 -10.63 5.37
CA LEU A 40 2.07 -10.05 4.71
C LEU A 40 1.69 -9.02 3.63
N ASP A 41 0.67 -9.30 2.83
CA ASP A 41 0.13 -8.35 1.85
C ASP A 41 -0.32 -7.05 2.52
N HIS A 42 -1.08 -7.15 3.61
CA HIS A 42 -1.52 -5.98 4.38
C HIS A 42 -0.34 -5.16 4.92
N LEU A 43 0.70 -5.81 5.46
CA LEU A 43 1.91 -5.12 5.91
C LEU A 43 2.63 -4.41 4.75
N ALA A 44 2.74 -5.06 3.58
CA ALA A 44 3.33 -4.49 2.38
C ALA A 44 2.50 -3.29 1.86
N ALA A 45 1.17 -3.41 1.81
CA ALA A 45 0.28 -2.31 1.46
C ALA A 45 0.47 -1.11 2.39
N ARG A 46 0.60 -1.33 3.71
CA ARG A 46 0.91 -0.28 4.69
C ARG A 46 2.28 0.36 4.47
N MET A 47 3.31 -0.43 4.13
CA MET A 47 4.62 0.11 3.77
C MET A 47 4.56 1.01 2.53
N ARG A 48 3.78 0.62 1.50
CA ARG A 48 3.54 1.46 0.30
C ARG A 48 2.91 2.80 0.68
N ARG A 49 1.91 2.79 1.56
CA ARG A 49 1.24 4.01 2.06
C ARG A 49 2.17 4.88 2.90
N ASN A 50 3.01 4.29 3.76
CA ASN A 50 4.03 5.03 4.50
C ASN A 50 5.02 5.74 3.56
N GLY A 51 5.48 5.03 2.52
CA GLY A 51 6.30 5.62 1.46
C GLY A 51 5.62 6.80 0.76
N ALA A 52 4.31 6.69 0.46
CA ALA A 52 3.52 7.79 -0.08
C ALA A 52 3.45 8.99 0.88
N ASN A 53 3.20 8.76 2.18
CA ASN A 53 3.19 9.80 3.20
C ASN A 53 4.53 10.54 3.31
N LEU A 54 5.66 9.83 3.22
CA LEU A 54 6.99 10.46 3.17
C LEU A 54 7.17 11.35 1.95
N MET A 55 6.58 10.99 0.81
CA MET A 55 6.61 11.82 -0.41
C MET A 55 5.80 13.11 -0.21
N VAL A 56 4.63 13.03 0.44
CA VAL A 56 3.83 14.21 0.83
C VAL A 56 4.62 15.11 1.78
N LEU A 57 5.21 14.56 2.83
CA LEU A 57 6.01 15.30 3.80
C LEU A 57 7.28 15.93 3.19
N ALA A 58 7.83 15.31 2.14
CA ALA A 58 8.94 15.86 1.37
C ALA A 58 8.55 17.05 0.47
N GLY A 59 7.26 17.43 0.44
CA GLY A 59 6.76 18.52 -0.39
C GLY A 59 6.59 18.13 -1.86
N ALA A 60 6.57 16.83 -2.18
CA ALA A 60 6.33 16.40 -3.55
C ALA A 60 4.93 16.82 -3.99
N GLN A 61 4.84 17.39 -5.20
CA GLN A 61 3.54 17.67 -5.81
C GLN A 61 2.86 16.33 -6.14
N ILE A 62 1.85 15.98 -5.35
CA ILE A 62 0.95 14.89 -5.68
C ILE A 62 0.18 15.36 -6.92
N SER A 63 0.47 14.80 -8.10
CA SER A 63 -0.40 15.00 -9.26
C SER A 63 -1.79 14.52 -8.85
N ARG A 64 -2.74 15.46 -8.79
CA ARG A 64 -4.15 15.10 -8.65
C ARG A 64 -4.56 14.46 -9.97
N GLU A 65 -4.61 13.13 -10.00
CA GLU A 65 -5.42 12.45 -11.00
C GLU A 65 -6.85 12.96 -10.81
N GLN A 66 -7.53 13.29 -11.92
CA GLN A 66 -8.95 13.66 -11.86
C GLN A 66 -9.72 12.49 -11.28
N ALA A 67 -10.07 12.58 -10.00
CA ALA A 67 -10.91 11.60 -9.35
C ALA A 67 -12.33 11.79 -9.88
N GLU A 68 -12.93 10.71 -10.37
CA GLU A 68 -14.37 10.65 -10.58
C GLU A 68 -15.11 10.95 -9.26
N SER A 69 -16.38 11.33 -9.32
CA SER A 69 -17.15 11.53 -8.09
C SER A 69 -17.20 10.24 -7.29
N VAL A 70 -16.67 10.29 -6.06
CA VAL A 70 -16.66 9.15 -5.14
C VAL A 70 -17.66 9.42 -4.01
N PRO A 71 -18.49 8.43 -3.60
CA PRO A 71 -19.37 8.58 -2.44
C PRO A 71 -18.58 8.92 -1.17
N VAL A 72 -19.07 9.87 -0.37
CA VAL A 72 -18.44 10.26 0.90
C VAL A 72 -18.28 9.07 1.84
N THR A 73 -19.23 8.15 1.85
CA THR A 73 -19.16 6.91 2.64
C THR A 73 -17.98 6.03 2.24
N ALA A 74 -17.68 5.89 0.95
CA ALA A 74 -16.52 5.14 0.49
C ALA A 74 -15.22 5.81 0.92
N LEU A 75 -15.17 7.15 0.91
CA LEU A 75 -14.03 7.92 1.36
C LEU A 75 -13.77 7.77 2.87
N VAL A 76 -14.83 7.82 3.68
CA VAL A 76 -14.76 7.63 5.14
C VAL A 76 -14.35 6.19 5.48
N ASN A 77 -14.91 5.19 4.81
CA ASN A 77 -14.53 3.78 5.02
C ASN A 77 -13.07 3.54 4.65
N ALA A 78 -12.62 4.05 3.50
CA ALA A 78 -11.22 3.96 3.10
C ALA A 78 -10.29 4.62 4.14
N ALA A 79 -10.66 5.80 4.64
CA ALA A 79 -9.91 6.49 5.67
C ALA A 79 -9.92 5.74 7.02
N ALA A 80 -11.02 5.09 7.40
CA ALA A 80 -11.07 4.26 8.61
C ALA A 80 -10.16 3.03 8.49
N SER A 81 -10.17 2.36 7.33
CA SER A 81 -9.27 1.25 7.01
C SER A 81 -7.79 1.64 6.90
N GLU A 82 -7.45 2.93 6.97
CA GLU A 82 -6.04 3.37 7.13
C GLU A 82 -5.57 3.30 8.58
N VAL A 83 -6.49 3.26 9.56
CA VAL A 83 -6.17 3.35 11.00
C VAL A 83 -6.42 2.04 11.73
N GLU A 84 -7.26 1.16 11.18
CA GLU A 84 -7.56 -0.15 11.78
C GLU A 84 -6.41 -1.15 11.58
N ASP A 85 -5.77 -1.50 12.70
CA ASP A 85 -5.15 -2.78 13.03
C ASP A 85 -5.81 -3.30 14.32
#